data_AF-A0A482Z995-F1
#
_entry.id   AF-A0A482Z995-F1
#
_cell.length_a   1.000
_cell.length_b   1.000
_cell.length_c   1.000
_cell.angle_alpha   90.00
_cell.angle_beta   90.00
_cell.angle_gamma   90.00
#
_symmetry.space_group_name_H-M   'P 1'
#
loop_
_entity.id
_entity.type
_entity.pdbx_description
1 polymer ?
#
loop_
_entity_poly.entity_id
_entity_poly.type
_entity_poly.pdbx_seq_one_letter_code
_entity_poly.pdbx_strand_id
1 'polypeptide(L)' 'MGRNKSTISRELSRNTGKRGYRHKQANRLADERHQEKNKVIKLTDSVKNHISEKLKEYWSPEQIMGRLELDKKIK' A
#
# COMPACT_ATOMS: atom_id res chain seq x y z
N MET A 1 10.10 0.47 27.85
CA MET A 1 9.66 0.87 26.49
C MET A 1 10.76 0.48 25.49
N GLY A 2 10.69 -0.72 24.88
CA GLY A 2 11.76 -1.28 24.04
C GLY A 2 11.80 -0.74 22.60
N ARG A 3 11.69 0.59 22.40
CA ARG A 3 11.77 1.22 21.07
C ARG A 3 13.08 2.01 20.95
N ASN A 4 13.70 1.95 19.78
CA ASN A 4 14.93 2.68 19.51
C ASN A 4 14.70 4.20 19.59
N LYS A 5 15.67 4.96 20.12
CA LYS A 5 15.62 6.42 20.24
C LYS A 5 15.33 7.11 18.90
N SER A 6 15.88 6.59 17.80
CA SER A 6 15.64 7.11 16.45
C SER A 6 14.19 6.97 16.02
N THR A 7 13.48 5.92 16.47
CA THR A 7 12.06 5.71 16.17
C THR A 7 11.22 6.78 16.87
N ILE A 8 11.51 7.05 18.14
CA ILE A 8 10.82 8.08 18.93
C ILE A 8 11.07 9.48 18.33
N SER A 9 12.31 9.80 17.98
CA SER A 9 12.65 11.08 17.37
C SER A 9 11.94 11.31 16.03
N ARG A 10 11.86 10.28 15.17
CA ARG A 10 11.16 10.36 13.87
C ARG A 10 9.65 10.53 14.06
N GLU A 11 9.08 9.83 15.04
CA GLU A 11 7.66 9.96 15.38
C GLU A 11 7.33 11.39 15.81
N LEU A 12 8.09 11.94 16.76
CA LEU A 12 7.92 13.32 17.22
C LEU A 12 8.09 14.31 16.07
N SER A 13 9.14 14.19 15.26
CA SER A 13 9.37 15.11 14.13
C SER A 13 8.21 15.13 13.13
N ARG A 14 7.61 13.97 12.83
CA ARG A 14 6.54 13.85 11.84
C ARG A 14 5.16 14.26 12.34
N ASN A 15 4.93 14.14 13.65
CA ASN A 15 3.59 14.16 14.23
C ASN A 15 3.40 15.27 15.30
N THR A 16 4.38 16.14 15.51
CA THR A 16 4.30 17.30 16.41
C THR A 16 3.70 18.52 15.70
N GLY A 17 2.82 19.25 16.38
CA GLY A 17 2.24 20.50 15.88
C GLY A 17 2.93 21.76 16.38
N LYS A 18 2.39 22.92 16.01
CA LYS A 18 2.86 24.25 16.48
C LYS A 18 2.76 24.45 18.01
N ARG A 19 2.08 23.56 18.72
CA ARG A 19 1.89 23.59 20.19
C ARG A 19 2.41 22.32 20.87
N GLY A 20 3.42 21.67 20.28
CA GLY A 20 4.01 20.44 20.80
C GLY A 20 3.27 19.17 20.37
N TYR A 21 3.56 18.07 21.06
CA TYR A 21 3.02 16.75 20.74
C TYR A 21 1.63 16.57 21.33
N ARG A 22 0.66 16.19 20.48
CA ARG A 22 -0.73 15.91 20.89
C ARG A 22 -1.20 14.64 20.18
N HIS A 23 -1.55 13.61 20.94
CA HIS A 23 -1.85 12.28 20.39
C HIS A 23 -2.95 12.29 19.30
N LYS A 24 -4.03 13.08 19.45
CA LYS A 24 -5.08 13.20 18.42
C LYS A 24 -4.56 13.80 17.11
N GLN A 25 -3.70 14.81 17.22
CA GLN A 25 -3.06 15.41 16.05
C GLN A 25 -2.08 14.44 15.40
N ALA A 26 -1.25 13.77 16.21
CA ALA A 26 -0.29 12.80 15.75
C ALA A 26 -0.96 11.68 14.95
N ASN A 27 -2.07 11.15 15.47
CA ASN A 27 -2.87 10.16 14.77
C ASN A 27 -3.40 10.67 13.43
N ARG A 28 -4.02 11.86 13.43
CA ARG A 28 -4.54 12.47 12.20
C ARG A 28 -3.46 12.64 11.12
N LEU A 29 -2.28 13.14 11.49
CA LEU A 29 -1.14 13.29 10.57
C LEU A 29 -0.61 11.96 10.06
N ALA A 30 -0.63 10.91 10.90
CA ALA A 30 -0.24 9.57 10.49
C ALA A 30 -1.24 8.98 9.49
N ASP A 31 -2.54 9.16 9.72
CA ASP A 31 -3.62 8.70 8.84
C ASP A 31 -3.58 9.42 7.49
N GLU A 32 -3.44 10.74 7.50
CA GLU A 32 -3.29 11.58 6.31
C GLU A 32 -2.11 11.11 5.45
N ARG A 33 -0.93 10.95 6.05
CA ARG A 33 0.25 10.40 5.34
C ARG A 33 0.04 8.98 4.83
N HIS A 34 -0.73 8.15 5.55
CA HIS A 34 -1.05 6.80 5.11
C HIS A 34 -2.02 6.79 3.92
N GLN A 35 -2.91 7.77 3.83
CA GLN A 35 -3.82 7.95 2.70
C GLN A 35 -3.08 8.47 1.48
N GLU A 36 -2.21 9.47 1.65
CA GLU A 36 -1.50 10.16 0.58
C GLU A 36 -0.32 9.38 0.00
N LYS A 37 0.30 8.48 0.77
CA LYS A 37 1.46 7.72 0.27
C LYS A 37 1.10 7.00 -1.03
N ASN A 38 2.02 7.02 -1.98
CA ASN A 38 1.88 6.26 -3.22
C ASN A 38 1.65 4.79 -2.89
N LYS A 39 0.54 4.23 -3.38
CA LYS A 39 0.19 2.83 -3.21
C LYS A 39 0.51 2.10 -4.51
N VAL A 40 1.23 0.99 -4.40
CA VAL A 40 1.40 0.07 -5.53
C VAL A 40 0.04 -0.59 -5.80
N ILE A 41 -0.58 -0.25 -6.93
CA ILE A 41 -1.84 -0.85 -7.35
C ILE A 41 -1.53 -2.16 -8.06
N LYS A 42 -1.74 -3.29 -7.38
CA LYS A 42 -1.51 -4.62 -7.96
C LYS A 42 -2.59 -5.02 -8.98
N LEU A 43 -3.81 -4.51 -8.80
CA LEU A 43 -4.98 -4.87 -9.60
C LEU A 43 -5.39 -3.68 -10.49
N THR A 44 -4.53 -3.35 -11.45
CA THR A 44 -4.84 -2.35 -12.48
C THR A 44 -5.94 -2.88 -13.41
N ASP A 45 -6.58 -2.01 -14.19
CA ASP A 45 -7.66 -2.45 -15.09
C ASP A 45 -7.17 -3.43 -16.16
N SER A 46 -5.91 -3.32 -16.61
CA SER A 46 -5.26 -4.32 -17.46
C SER A 46 -5.25 -5.71 -16.80
N VAL A 47 -4.88 -5.78 -15.52
CA VAL A 47 -4.85 -7.03 -14.75
C VAL A 47 -6.26 -7.58 -14.55
N LYS A 48 -7.24 -6.73 -14.25
CA LYS A 48 -8.65 -7.16 -14.12
C LYS A 48 -9.18 -7.74 -15.42
N ASN A 49 -8.91 -7.10 -16.55
CA ASN A 49 -9.34 -7.57 -17.86
C ASN A 49 -8.69 -8.91 -18.19
N HIS A 50 -7.39 -9.05 -17.92
CA HIS A 50 -6.68 -10.32 -18.09
C HIS A 50 -7.26 -11.45 -17.23
N ILE A 51 -7.50 -11.20 -15.94
CA ILE A 51 -8.13 -12.17 -15.03
C ILE A 51 -9.52 -12.56 -15.57
N SER A 52 -10.33 -11.58 -15.99
CA SER A 52 -11.68 -11.83 -16.53
C SER A 52 -11.66 -12.67 -17.82
N GLU A 53 -10.73 -12.38 -18.74
CA GLU A 53 -10.51 -13.19 -19.94
C GLU A 53 -10.15 -14.65 -19.59
N LYS A 54 -9.21 -14.85 -18.66
CA LYS A 54 -8.75 -16.20 -18.29
C LYS A 54 -9.76 -16.99 -17.47
N LEU A 55 -10.56 -16.32 -16.66
CA LEU A 55 -11.69 -16.97 -15.97
C LEU A 55 -12.74 -17.49 -16.96
N LYS A 56 -13.00 -16.79 -18.07
CA LYS A 56 -13.89 -17.28 -19.13
C LYS A 56 -13.32 -18.50 -19.87
N GLU A 57 -12.00 -18.63 -19.89
CA GLU A 57 -11.29 -19.80 -20.43
C GLU A 57 -11.20 -20.96 -19.42
N TYR A 58 -11.84 -20.87 -18.24
CA TYR A 58 -11.80 -21.87 -17.17
C TYR A 58 -10.43 -22.10 -16.52
N TRP A 59 -9.58 -21.08 -16.51
CA TRP A 59 -8.29 -21.16 -15.80
C TRP A 59 -8.49 -21.02 -14.30
N SER A 60 -7.71 -21.78 -13.51
CA SER A 60 -7.64 -21.63 -12.05
C SER A 60 -6.91 -20.34 -11.65
N PRO A 61 -7.22 -19.75 -10.48
CA PRO A 61 -6.52 -18.57 -9.97
C PRO A 61 -4.99 -18.74 -9.91
N GLU A 62 -4.51 -19.93 -9.54
CA GLU A 62 -3.08 -20.25 -9.50
C GLU A 62 -2.44 -20.22 -10.90
N GLN A 63 -3.14 -20.74 -11.92
CA GLN A 63 -2.66 -20.68 -13.31
C GLN A 63 -2.60 -19.25 -13.84
N ILE A 64 -3.61 -18.43 -13.53
CA ILE A 64 -3.65 -17.02 -13.93
C ILE A 64 -2.49 -16.26 -13.27
N MET A 65 -2.27 -16.47 -11.97
CA MET A 65 -1.17 -15.84 -11.24
C MET A 65 0.20 -16.27 -11.76
N GLY A 66 0.42 -17.57 -11.98
CA GLY A 66 1.70 -18.11 -12.43
C GLY A 66 2.09 -17.67 -13.84
N ARG A 67 1.13 -17.29 -14.68
CA ARG A 67 1.36 -16.82 -16.05
C ARG A 67 1.33 -15.31 -16.22
N LEU A 68 0.93 -14.58 -15.18
CA LEU A 68 0.74 -13.13 -15.22
C LEU A 68 2.01 -12.37 -15.65
N GLU A 69 3.19 -12.83 -15.21
CA GLU A 69 4.49 -12.26 -15.60
C GLU A 69 4.88 -12.61 -17.05
N LEU A 70 4.54 -13.82 -17.50
CA LEU A 70 4.84 -14.32 -18.85
C LEU A 70 3.98 -13.63 -19.91
N ASP A 71 2.71 -13.41 -19.60
CA ASP A 71 1.74 -12.81 -20.51
C ASP A 71 1.95 -11.28 -20.66
N LYS A 72 2.94 -10.69 -19.95
CA LYS A 72 3.44 -9.30 -20.06
C LYS A 72 2.35 -8.21 -20.12
N LYS A 73 1.17 -8.47 -19.53
CA LYS A 73 0.09 -7.48 -19.41
C LYS A 73 0.29 -6.53 -18.21
N ILE A 74 1.46 -6.57 -17.57
CA ILE A 74 1.83 -5.72 -16.44
C ILE A 74 3.24 -5.18 -16.65
N LYS A 75 3.36 -3.86 -16.80
CA LYS A 75 4.58 -3.10 -16.51
C LYS A 75 4.18 -1.83 -15.78
#